data_AF-A0A8D9GNU0-F1
#
_entry.id   AF-A0A8D9GNU0-F1
#
_cell.length_a   1.000
_cell.length_b   1.000
_cell.length_c   1.000
_cell.angle_alpha   90.00
_cell.angle_beta   90.00
_cell.angle_gamma   90.00
#
_symmetry.space_group_name_H-M   'P 1'
#
loop_
_entity.id
_entity.type
_entity.pdbx_description
1 polymer ?
#
loop_
_entity_poly.entity_id
_entity_poly.type
_entity_poly.pdbx_seq_one_letter_code
_entity_poly.pdbx_strand_id
1 'polypeptide(L)'
;ENEKLLKYVDTKSARNIMYTVLQKLIEGNPLFDVKLPFPSFKASQLRTLINQRLYKVLNILEFNSTRQNMPIIVHDKDGKL
;
A
#
# COMPACT_ATOMS: atom_id res chain seq x y z
N GLU A 1 26.72 -8.26 -46.51
CA GLU A 1 26.41 -7.20 -45.52
C GLU A 1 25.30 -7.72 -44.61
N ASN A 2 25.39 -7.54 -43.30
CA ASN A 2 24.55 -8.25 -42.34
C ASN A 2 23.17 -7.55 -42.22
N GLU A 3 22.12 -8.08 -42.85
CA GLU A 3 20.78 -7.46 -42.87
C GLU A 3 20.21 -7.16 -41.47
N LYS A 4 20.64 -7.94 -40.47
CA LYS A 4 20.25 -7.74 -39.07
C LYS A 4 20.85 -6.46 -38.48
N LEU A 5 22.06 -6.07 -38.91
CA LEU A 5 22.75 -4.87 -38.43
C LEU A 5 22.25 -3.60 -39.13
N LEU A 6 21.75 -3.72 -40.37
CA LEU A 6 21.16 -2.59 -41.12
C LEU A 6 19.95 -1.96 -40.41
N LYS A 7 19.30 -2.67 -39.49
CA LYS A 7 18.16 -2.17 -38.70
C LYS A 7 18.58 -1.20 -37.59
N TYR A 8 19.87 -1.18 -37.26
CA TYR A 8 20.48 -0.34 -36.23
C TYR A 8 21.12 0.91 -36.86
N VAL A 9 20.35 1.61 -37.72
CA VAL A 9 20.80 2.80 -38.46
C VAL A 9 21.26 3.92 -37.54
N ASP A 10 20.57 4.10 -36.40
CA ASP A 10 20.93 5.08 -35.38
C ASP A 10 20.73 4.51 -33.97
N THR A 11 21.26 5.22 -32.96
CA THR A 11 21.23 4.81 -31.56
C THR A 11 19.80 4.80 -30.97
N LYS A 12 18.88 5.60 -31.50
CA LYS A 12 17.48 5.67 -31.05
C LYS A 12 16.69 4.45 -31.51
N SER A 13 16.81 4.12 -32.79
CA SER A 13 16.28 2.90 -33.41
C SER A 13 16.85 1.67 -32.72
N ALA A 14 18.17 1.65 -32.48
CA ALA A 14 18.82 0.57 -31.75
C ALA A 14 18.22 0.32 -30.36
N ARG A 15 17.99 1.41 -29.60
CA ARG A 15 17.37 1.35 -28.27
C ARG A 15 15.94 0.85 -28.33
N ASN A 16 15.14 1.33 -29.28
CA ASN A 16 13.73 0.92 -29.42
C ASN A 16 13.61 -0.57 -29.80
N ILE A 17 14.47 -1.05 -30.69
CA ILE A 17 14.55 -2.47 -31.05
C ILE A 17 14.91 -3.29 -29.81
N MET A 18 15.95 -2.88 -29.08
CA MET A 18 16.38 -3.58 -27.86
C MET A 18 15.28 -3.58 -26.78
N TYR A 19 14.61 -2.44 -26.58
CA TYR A 19 13.48 -2.32 -25.66
C TYR A 19 12.38 -3.34 -25.97
N THR A 20 12.00 -3.46 -27.25
CA THR A 20 10.94 -4.40 -27.68
C THR A 20 11.33 -5.86 -27.44
N VAL A 21 12.60 -6.21 -27.68
CA VAL A 21 13.11 -7.55 -27.41
C VAL A 21 13.13 -7.84 -25.91
N LEU A 22 13.64 -6.91 -25.10
CA LEU A 22 13.69 -7.05 -23.65
C LEU A 22 12.29 -7.17 -23.04
N GLN A 23 11.33 -6.37 -23.51
CA GLN A 23 9.94 -6.44 -23.03
C GLN A 23 9.38 -7.86 -23.20
N LYS A 24 9.52 -8.48 -24.38
CA LYS A 24 9.04 -9.84 -24.63
C LYS A 24 9.77 -10.89 -23.80
N LEU A 25 11.08 -10.74 -23.61
CA LEU A 25 11.87 -11.66 -22.76
C LEU A 25 11.46 -11.59 -21.29
N ILE A 26 11.09 -10.39 -20.81
CA ILE A 26 10.62 -10.19 -19.45
C ILE A 26 9.20 -10.74 -19.29
N GLU A 27 8.29 -10.42 -20.22
CA GLU A 27 6.89 -10.90 -20.21
C GLU A 27 6.77 -12.42 -20.36
N GLY A 28 7.67 -13.06 -21.10
CA GLY A 28 7.70 -14.51 -21.28
C GLY A 28 8.44 -15.28 -20.18
N ASN A 29 8.97 -14.59 -19.16
CA ASN A 29 9.75 -15.22 -18.10
C ASN A 29 8.90 -15.45 -16.84
N PRO A 30 8.71 -16.72 -16.40
CA PRO A 30 7.84 -17.06 -15.26
C PRO A 30 8.28 -16.43 -13.93
N LEU A 31 9.54 -16.00 -13.81
CA LEU A 31 10.03 -15.30 -12.62
C LEU A 31 9.41 -13.91 -12.42
N PHE A 32 8.75 -13.37 -13.46
CA PHE A 32 8.15 -12.04 -13.48
C PHE A 32 6.61 -12.02 -13.52
N ASP A 33 5.94 -13.17 -13.67
CA ASP A 33 4.47 -13.27 -13.86
C ASP A 33 3.65 -12.42 -12.87
N VAL A 34 4.00 -12.46 -11.58
CA VAL A 34 3.29 -11.72 -10.51
C VAL A 34 3.93 -10.38 -10.15
N LYS A 35 5.01 -10.00 -10.81
CA LYS A 35 5.81 -8.80 -10.48
C LYS A 35 5.61 -7.65 -11.47
N LEU A 36 5.17 -7.94 -12.70
CA LEU A 36 4.92 -6.94 -13.73
C LEU A 36 3.67 -6.09 -13.47
N PRO A 37 2.51 -6.66 -13.10
CA PRO A 37 1.34 -5.85 -12.82
C PRO A 37 1.48 -5.16 -11.46
N PHE A 38 1.36 -3.83 -11.45
CA PHE A 38 1.16 -3.12 -10.19
C PHE A 38 -0.22 -3.49 -9.62
N PRO A 39 -0.34 -3.85 -8.34
CA PRO A 39 -1.63 -4.23 -7.77
C PRO A 39 -2.61 -3.05 -7.81
N SER A 40 -3.89 -3.35 -8.04
CA SER A 40 -4.93 -2.34 -7.94
C SER A 40 -5.20 -1.99 -6.48
N PHE A 41 -5.04 -0.71 -6.13
CA PHE A 41 -5.32 -0.18 -4.81
C PHE A 41 -6.34 0.95 -4.90
N LYS A 42 -7.12 1.14 -3.84
CA LYS A 42 -7.94 2.36 -3.72
C LYS A 42 -7.01 3.57 -3.58
N ALA A 43 -7.40 4.71 -4.13
CA ALA A 43 -6.64 5.94 -3.96
C ALA A 43 -6.38 6.21 -2.46
N SER A 44 -5.13 6.53 -2.12
CA SER A 44 -4.72 6.81 -0.73
C SER A 44 -4.96 5.67 0.27
N GLN A 45 -5.01 4.40 -0.17
CA GLN A 45 -5.27 3.25 0.72
C GLN A 45 -4.38 3.18 1.95
N LEU A 46 -3.08 3.50 1.82
CA LEU A 46 -2.17 3.55 2.97
C LEU A 46 -2.59 4.61 3.99
N ARG A 47 -2.94 5.82 3.54
CA ARG A 47 -3.47 6.89 4.39
C ARG A 47 -4.77 6.46 5.07
N THR A 48 -5.67 5.78 4.35
CA THR A 48 -6.90 5.21 4.94
C THR A 48 -6.58 4.20 6.05
N LEU A 49 -5.64 3.28 5.82
CA LEU A 49 -5.23 2.29 6.83
C LEU A 49 -4.60 2.95 8.05
N ILE A 50 -3.72 3.93 7.85
CA ILE A 50 -3.12 4.70 8.94
C ILE A 50 -4.22 5.40 9.75
N ASN A 51 -5.14 6.10 9.09
CA ASN A 51 -6.24 6.79 9.75
C ASN A 51 -7.13 5.82 10.54
N GLN A 52 -7.49 4.67 9.97
CA GLN A 52 -8.26 3.63 10.68
C GLN A 52 -7.56 3.17 11.97
N ARG A 53 -6.24 2.98 11.92
CA ARG A 53 -5.44 2.61 13.10
C ARG A 53 -5.43 3.73 14.14
N LEU A 54 -5.26 4.98 13.70
CA LEU A 54 -5.25 6.15 14.60
C LEU A 54 -6.60 6.38 15.28
N TYR A 55 -7.71 6.34 14.53
CA TYR A 55 -9.06 6.45 15.10
C TYR A 55 -9.33 5.35 16.13
N LYS A 56 -8.89 4.12 15.86
CA LYS A 56 -9.02 3.03 16.84
C LYS A 56 -8.29 3.33 18.14
N VAL A 57 -7.07 3.86 18.07
CA VAL A 57 -6.30 4.25 19.26
C VAL A 57 -6.96 5.39 20.02
N LEU A 58 -7.43 6.43 19.31
CA LEU A 58 -8.13 7.56 19.92
C LEU A 58 -9.37 7.09 20.71
N ASN A 59 -10.22 6.26 20.09
CA ASN A 59 -11.43 5.74 20.74
C ASN A 59 -11.11 4.94 22.01
N ILE A 60 -10.01 4.16 22.00
CA ILE A 60 -9.55 3.42 23.18
C ILE A 60 -9.15 4.39 24.30
N LEU A 61 -8.41 5.45 23.98
CA LEU A 61 -7.96 6.43 24.96
C LEU A 61 -9.14 7.23 25.54
N GLU A 62 -10.07 7.67 24.70
CA GLU A 62 -11.30 8.34 25.13
C GLU A 62 -12.10 7.47 26.09
N PHE A 63 -12.34 6.20 25.74
CA PHE A 63 -13.07 5.26 26.59
C PHE A 63 -12.38 5.00 27.95
N ASN A 64 -11.05 4.86 27.96
CA ASN A 64 -10.30 4.70 29.21
C ASN A 64 -10.37 5.96 30.08
N SER A 65 -10.27 7.15 29.48
CA SER A 65 -10.43 8.43 30.17
C SER A 65 -11.82 8.57 30.80
N THR A 66 -12.88 8.20 30.08
CA THR A 66 -14.26 8.23 30.60
C THR A 66 -14.45 7.32 31.82
N ARG A 67 -13.83 6.13 31.83
CA ARG A 67 -13.89 5.21 32.97
C ARG A 67 -13.16 5.74 34.20
N GLN A 68 -11.99 6.36 34.02
CA GLN A 68 -11.21 6.91 35.12
C GLN A 68 -11.89 8.12 35.78
N ASN A 69 -12.69 8.87 35.01
CA ASN A 69 -13.34 10.09 35.47
C ASN A 69 -14.81 9.88 35.93
N MET A 70 -15.28 8.63 36.01
CA MET A 70 -16.65 8.36 36.45
C MET A 70 -16.72 8.46 37.99
N PRO A 71 -17.60 9.31 38.55
CA PRO A 71 -17.74 9.43 39.99
C PRO A 71 -18.25 8.10 40.55
N ILE A 72 -17.46 7.49 41.44
CA ILE A 72 -17.88 6.32 42.20
C ILE A 72 -18.88 6.80 43.25
N ILE A 73 -20.17 6.56 43.03
CA ILE A 73 -21.18 6.74 44.06
C ILE A 73 -21.02 5.58 45.04
N VAL A 74 -20.33 5.83 46.14
CA VAL A 74 -20.25 4.88 47.26
C VAL A 74 -21.56 5.01 48.02
N HIS A 75 -22.42 3.99 47.94
CA HIS A 75 -23.53 3.87 48.88
C HIS A 75 -22.95 3.50 50.25
N ASP A 76 -23.14 4.37 51.23
CA ASP A 76 -22.90 4.03 52.63
C ASP A 76 -23.85 2.89 53.04
N LYS A 77 -23.43 2.06 53.99
CA LYS A 77 -24.20 0.88 54.45
C LYS A 77 -25.57 1.25 55.04
N ASP A 78 -25.77 2.53 55.34
CA ASP A 78 -27.01 3.10 55.85
C ASP A 78 -27.89 3.76 54.76
N GLY A 79 -27.52 3.63 53.48
CA GLY A 79 -28.40 3.96 52.35
C GLY A 79 -28.77 5.43 52.18
N LYS A 80 -27.95 6.37 52.69
CA LYS A 80 -28.10 7.81 52.39
C LYS A 80 -27.01 8.28 51.43
N LEU A 81 -27.44 9.09 50.45
CA LEU A 81 -26.54 9.86 49.56
C LEU A 81 -25.72 10.86 50.37
#